data_AF-A0A7S9KRH6-F1
#
_entry.id   AF-A0A7S9KRH6-F1
#
_cell.length_a   1.000
_cell.length_b   1.000
_cell.length_c   1.000
_cell.angle_alpha   90.00
_cell.angle_beta   90.00
_cell.angle_gamma   90.00
#
_symmetry.space_group_name_H-M   'P 1'
#
loop_
_entity.id
_entity.type
_entity.pdbx_description
1 polymer ?
#
loop_
_entity_poly.entity_id
_entity_poly.type
_entity_poly.pdbx_seq_one_letter_code
_entity_poly.pdbx_strand_id
1 'polypeptide(L)'
;MSTFGSPGKLPSTRPNPPQRGSFPLDHDGECKHVMTNYLACMKKVRGLNDDECRNLAKAYLSCRMDRNLMARDELKNLGFAEPTKSDVSQQSTKPQSEPEKGEKGELRW
;
A
#
# COMPACT_ATOMS: atom_id res chain seq x y z
N MET A 1 36.77 -23.45 3.68
CA MET A 1 35.35 -23.62 3.32
C MET A 1 34.50 -22.90 4.35
N SER A 2 34.35 -21.57 4.22
CA SER A 2 33.60 -20.76 5.17
C SER A 2 32.21 -20.51 4.62
N THR A 3 31.23 -21.16 5.23
CA THR A 3 29.80 -21.10 4.92
C THR A 3 29.25 -19.71 5.27
N PHE A 4 29.39 -18.76 4.34
CA PHE A 4 28.63 -17.52 4.29
C PHE A 4 27.29 -17.82 3.62
N GLY A 5 26.22 -18.00 4.40
CA GLY A 5 24.89 -18.22 3.81
C GLY A 5 23.77 -18.77 4.69
N SER A 6 24.02 -19.06 5.97
CA SER A 6 22.94 -19.54 6.84
C SER A 6 22.35 -18.38 7.66
N PRO A 7 21.07 -17.99 7.48
CA PRO A 7 20.44 -17.06 8.39
C PRO A 7 20.44 -17.71 9.78
N GLY A 8 21.14 -17.08 10.72
CA GLY A 8 21.24 -17.55 12.09
C GLY A 8 19.87 -17.75 12.74
N LYS A 9 19.84 -18.60 13.78
CA LYS A 9 18.65 -18.87 14.61
C LYS A 9 17.98 -17.55 15.01
N LEU A 10 16.73 -17.34 14.59
CA LEU A 10 15.93 -16.20 15.03
C LEU A 10 15.93 -16.15 16.57
N PRO A 11 16.13 -14.97 17.19
CA PRO A 11 16.09 -14.86 18.65
C PRO A 11 14.74 -15.34 19.17
N SER A 12 14.77 -16.18 20.22
CA SER A 12 13.57 -16.72 20.90
C SER A 12 12.83 -15.68 21.75
N THR A 13 13.27 -14.43 21.72
CA THR A 13 12.62 -13.33 22.41
C THR A 13 11.57 -12.74 21.47
N ARG A 14 10.32 -12.71 21.93
CA ARG A 14 9.32 -11.87 21.27
C ARG A 14 9.84 -10.43 21.38
N PRO A 15 10.09 -9.73 20.26
CA PRO A 15 10.52 -8.35 20.34
C PRO A 15 9.42 -7.55 21.05
N ASN A 16 9.80 -6.77 22.06
CA ASN A 16 8.86 -5.86 22.69
C ASN A 16 8.48 -4.78 21.65
N PRO A 17 7.19 -4.53 21.38
CA PRO A 17 6.79 -3.35 20.63
C PRO A 17 7.41 -2.10 21.30
N PRO A 18 8.02 -1.13 20.57
CA PRO A 18 8.07 -0.93 19.11
C PRO A 18 9.42 -1.31 18.46
N GLN A 19 10.22 -2.21 19.03
CA GLN A 19 11.56 -2.55 18.48
C GLN A 19 11.54 -3.10 17.04
N ARG A 20 10.39 -3.59 16.55
CA ARG A 20 10.20 -3.99 15.14
C ARG A 20 9.36 -3.01 14.31
N GLY A 21 9.08 -1.83 14.86
CA GLY A 21 8.21 -0.83 14.25
C GLY A 21 6.77 -1.32 14.17
N SER A 22 5.91 -0.87 15.08
CA SER A 22 4.54 -0.60 14.68
C SER A 22 4.65 0.53 13.66
N PHE A 23 4.85 0.17 12.40
CA PHE A 23 5.04 1.14 11.33
C PHE A 23 3.89 2.14 11.44
N PRO A 24 4.13 3.47 11.39
CA PRO A 24 3.11 4.51 11.58
C PRO A 24 1.99 4.53 10.52
N LEU A 25 1.74 3.42 9.83
CA LEU A 25 0.64 3.21 8.89
C LEU A 25 -0.74 3.36 9.55
N ASP A 26 -0.80 3.24 10.89
CA ASP A 26 -1.99 3.42 11.72
C ASP A 26 -1.82 4.64 12.65
N HIS A 27 -1.68 5.81 12.04
CA HIS A 27 -1.59 7.11 12.74
C HIS A 27 -3.00 7.54 13.24
N ASP A 28 -3.60 6.82 14.18
CA ASP A 28 -4.90 7.14 14.82
C ASP A 28 -6.18 6.72 14.07
N GLY A 29 -6.06 6.00 12.95
CA GLY A 29 -7.22 5.41 12.27
C GLY A 29 -8.15 6.42 11.58
N GLU A 30 -7.59 7.52 11.04
CA GLU A 30 -8.37 8.61 10.42
C GLU A 30 -9.34 8.15 9.31
N CYS A 31 -8.98 7.12 8.54
CA CYS A 31 -9.80 6.59 7.45
C CYS A 31 -10.67 5.38 7.86
N LYS A 32 -10.73 5.05 9.15
CA LYS A 32 -11.43 3.85 9.66
C LYS A 32 -12.93 3.88 9.41
N HIS A 33 -13.56 5.05 9.45
CA HIS A 33 -15.00 5.20 9.19
C HIS A 33 -15.38 4.72 7.78
N VAL A 34 -14.62 5.13 6.76
CA VAL A 34 -14.87 4.73 5.37
C VAL A 34 -14.56 3.25 5.18
N MET A 35 -13.51 2.74 5.84
CA MET A 35 -13.19 1.31 5.85
C MET A 35 -14.34 0.46 6.39
N THR A 36 -14.94 0.88 7.51
CA THR A 36 -16.06 0.13 8.10
C THR A 36 -17.28 0.10 7.19
N ASN A 37 -17.55 1.19 6.48
CA ASN A 37 -18.65 1.25 5.51
C ASN A 37 -18.38 0.34 4.32
N TYR A 38 -17.15 0.32 3.79
CA TYR A 38 -16.76 -0.59 2.72
C TYR A 38 -16.91 -2.07 3.14
N LEU A 39 -16.42 -2.44 4.32
CA LEU A 39 -16.56 -3.81 4.83
C LEU A 39 -18.03 -4.19 5.08
N ALA A 40 -18.85 -3.25 5.53
CA ALA A 40 -20.29 -3.46 5.65
C ALA A 40 -20.94 -3.68 4.28
N CYS A 41 -20.55 -2.91 3.26
CA CYS A 41 -21.00 -3.07 1.88
C CYS A 41 -20.65 -4.47 1.35
N MET A 42 -19.38 -4.85 1.43
CA MET A 42 -18.90 -6.17 0.98
C MET A 42 -19.66 -7.34 1.63
N LYS A 43 -19.99 -7.21 2.93
CA LYS A 43 -20.80 -8.20 3.65
C LYS A 43 -22.25 -8.26 3.13
N LYS A 44 -22.86 -7.11 2.81
CA LYS A 44 -24.23 -7.05 2.27
C LYS A 44 -24.33 -7.70 0.90
N VAL A 45 -23.39 -7.40 0.01
CA VAL A 45 -23.38 -7.92 -1.37
C VAL A 45 -22.73 -9.30 -1.49
N ARG A 46 -22.43 -9.96 -0.36
CA ARG A 46 -21.80 -11.30 -0.29
C ARG A 46 -20.50 -11.41 -1.10
N GLY A 47 -19.72 -10.34 -1.16
CA GLY A 47 -18.46 -10.28 -1.89
C GLY A 47 -18.60 -10.10 -3.42
N LEU A 48 -19.79 -9.77 -3.93
CA LEU A 48 -19.96 -9.32 -5.30
C LEU A 48 -19.32 -7.93 -5.47
N ASN A 49 -18.70 -7.68 -6.63
CA ASN A 49 -18.16 -6.37 -6.99
C ASN A 49 -19.29 -5.46 -7.46
N ASP A 50 -20.04 -4.92 -6.51
CA ASP A 50 -21.05 -3.90 -6.75
C ASP A 50 -20.41 -2.51 -6.87
N ASP A 51 -20.94 -1.66 -7.75
CA ASP A 51 -20.43 -0.31 -7.99
C ASP A 51 -20.52 0.56 -6.73
N GLU A 52 -21.51 0.31 -5.87
CA GLU A 52 -21.63 0.97 -4.56
C GLU A 52 -20.42 0.68 -3.66
N CYS A 53 -20.01 -0.58 -3.56
CA CYS A 53 -18.85 -0.97 -2.75
C CYS A 53 -17.55 -0.47 -3.37
N ARG A 54 -17.49 -0.41 -4.71
CA ARG A 54 -16.35 0.13 -5.45
C ARG A 54 -16.16 1.63 -5.18
N ASN A 55 -17.24 2.39 -5.10
CA ASN A 55 -17.19 3.81 -4.71
C ASN A 55 -16.66 4.01 -3.28
N LEU A 56 -17.08 3.15 -2.34
CA LEU A 56 -16.57 3.18 -0.96
C LEU A 56 -15.08 2.82 -0.88
N ALA A 57 -14.62 1.86 -1.69
CA ALA A 57 -13.20 1.50 -1.77
C ALA A 57 -12.35 2.64 -2.34
N LYS A 58 -12.86 3.34 -3.38
CA LYS A 58 -12.23 4.53 -3.97
C LYS A 58 -12.05 5.64 -2.93
N ALA A 59 -13.11 5.93 -2.16
CA ALA A 59 -13.08 6.93 -1.09
C ALA A 59 -12.13 6.54 0.07
N TYR A 60 -12.03 5.24 0.38
CA TYR A 60 -11.11 4.76 1.40
C TYR A 60 -9.65 4.97 0.99
N LEU A 61 -9.31 4.66 -0.26
CA LEU A 61 -7.96 4.83 -0.78
C LEU A 61 -7.59 6.32 -0.95
N SER A 62 -8.53 7.15 -1.40
CA SER A 62 -8.29 8.60 -1.47
C SER A 62 -8.00 9.19 -0.10
N CYS A 63 -8.76 8.80 0.93
CA CYS A 63 -8.48 9.24 2.30
C CYS A 63 -7.05 8.90 2.75
N ARG A 64 -6.54 7.70 2.42
CA ARG A 64 -5.17 7.30 2.77
C ARG A 64 -4.11 8.11 2.02
N MET A 65 -4.36 8.46 0.76
CA MET A 65 -3.47 9.32 -0.04
C MET A 65 -3.48 10.77 0.45
N ASP A 66 -4.64 11.29 0.88
CA ASP A 66 -4.80 12.66 1.36
C ASP A 66 -4.14 12.88 2.73
N ARG A 67 -4.15 11.84 3.57
CA ARG A 67 -3.52 11.85 4.91
C ARG A 67 -2.07 11.39 4.91
N ASN A 68 -1.46 11.24 3.73
CA ASN A 68 -0.08 10.76 3.58
C ASN A 68 0.16 9.38 4.25
N LEU A 69 -0.90 8.58 4.45
CA LEU A 69 -0.84 7.21 4.98
C LEU A 69 -0.48 6.18 3.89
N MET A 70 -0.41 6.64 2.64
CA MET A 70 -0.02 5.89 1.44
C MET A 70 0.62 6.86 0.44
N ALA A 71 1.53 6.38 -0.40
CA ALA A 71 2.01 7.15 -1.54
C ALA A 71 0.84 7.52 -2.47
N ARG A 72 0.85 8.73 -3.04
CA ARG A 72 -0.17 9.11 -4.01
C ARG A 72 0.04 8.31 -5.30
N ASP A 73 -1.02 7.63 -5.73
CA ASP A 73 -1.06 6.88 -6.98
C ASP A 73 -2.38 7.16 -7.70
N GLU A 74 -2.43 6.90 -8.99
CA GLU A 74 -3.65 7.05 -9.77
C GLU A 74 -4.63 5.90 -9.47
N LEU A 75 -5.90 6.24 -9.31
CA LEU A 75 -6.96 5.25 -9.02
C LEU A 75 -7.09 4.16 -10.10
N LYS A 76 -6.66 4.45 -11.34
CA LYS A 76 -6.59 3.49 -12.43
C LYS A 76 -5.60 2.36 -12.14
N ASN A 77 -4.44 2.68 -11.56
CA ASN A 77 -3.40 1.71 -11.17
C ASN A 77 -3.87 0.85 -9.99
N LEU A 78 -4.78 1.38 -9.18
CA LEU A 78 -5.40 0.70 -8.04
C LEU A 78 -6.64 -0.14 -8.42
N GLY A 79 -6.91 -0.33 -9.72
CA GLY A 79 -8.01 -1.17 -10.21
C GLY A 79 -9.36 -0.45 -10.33
N PHE A 80 -9.41 0.87 -10.22
CA PHE A 80 -10.62 1.68 -10.46
C PHE A 80 -10.67 2.25 -11.88
N ALA A 81 -10.21 1.49 -12.87
CA ALA A 81 -10.46 1.82 -14.27
C ALA A 81 -11.96 1.82 -14.53
N GLU A 82 -12.47 2.94 -15.05
CA GLU A 82 -13.83 3.05 -15.57
C GLU A 82 -14.00 2.05 -16.72
N PRO A 83 -15.17 1.42 -16.88
CA PRO A 83 -15.46 0.56 -18.03
C PRO A 83 -15.63 1.44 -19.28
N THR A 84 -14.53 1.97 -19.82
CA THR A 84 -14.50 2.48 -21.19
C THR A 84 -14.60 1.26 -22.09
N LYS A 85 -15.72 1.15 -22.82
CA LYS A 85 -16.00 0.14 -23.84
C LYS A 85 -14.84 0.06 -24.85
N SER A 86 -13.81 -0.74 -24.59
CA SER A 86 -12.76 -1.15 -25.55
C SER A 86 -11.81 -2.11 -24.83
N ASP A 87 -12.05 -3.39 -25.02
CA ASP A 87 -11.15 -4.47 -24.65
C ASP A 87 -10.07 -4.56 -25.73
N VAL A 88 -8.90 -3.90 -25.56
CA VAL A 88 -7.64 -4.27 -26.24
C VAL A 88 -6.45 -3.81 -25.39
N SER A 89 -5.75 -4.80 -24.84
CA SER A 89 -4.29 -4.91 -24.73
C SER A 89 -3.46 -3.64 -25.04
N GLN A 90 -2.67 -3.14 -24.09
CA GLN A 90 -1.20 -3.18 -24.20
C GLN A 90 -0.47 -2.40 -23.10
N GLN A 91 0.63 -3.03 -22.75
CA GLN A 91 1.73 -2.70 -21.86
C GLN A 91 2.44 -1.37 -22.21
N SER A 92 3.08 -0.80 -21.18
CA SER A 92 4.16 0.20 -21.23
C SER A 92 3.85 1.63 -21.67
N THR A 93 4.05 2.57 -20.76
CA THR A 93 5.08 3.62 -20.90
C THR A 93 5.50 4.15 -19.53
N LYS A 94 6.72 3.80 -19.12
CA LYS A 94 7.57 4.65 -18.26
C LYS A 94 8.23 5.66 -19.23
N PRO A 95 8.28 6.96 -18.94
CA PRO A 95 9.51 7.62 -18.43
C PRO A 95 9.16 8.75 -17.40
N GLN A 96 10.01 9.33 -16.56
CA GLN A 96 11.46 9.38 -16.32
C GLN A 96 11.60 10.06 -14.93
N SER A 97 12.30 9.47 -13.95
CA SER A 97 13.61 9.95 -13.47
C SER A 97 13.73 11.46 -13.22
N GLU A 98 13.79 11.84 -11.93
CA GLU A 98 14.70 12.89 -11.48
C GLU A 98 15.85 12.22 -10.69
N PRO A 99 17.12 12.53 -11.00
CA PRO A 99 18.27 12.04 -10.26
C PRO A 99 18.62 13.01 -9.13
N GLU A 100 18.17 12.74 -7.91
CA GLU A 100 18.79 13.38 -6.74
C GLU A 100 20.10 12.66 -6.41
N LYS A 101 21.17 13.40 -6.65
CA LYS A 101 22.57 13.05 -6.48
C LYS A 101 22.87 12.81 -4.99
N GLY A 102 22.63 11.60 -4.51
CA GLY A 102 23.14 11.14 -3.22
C GLY A 102 24.65 10.92 -3.31
N GLU A 103 25.43 11.92 -2.91
CA GLU A 103 26.85 11.76 -2.61
C GLU A 103 27.03 10.56 -1.67
N LYS A 104 28.00 9.70 -1.98
CA LYS A 104 28.42 8.59 -1.10
C LYS A 104 28.87 9.16 0.24
N GLY A 105 27.94 9.28 1.17
CA GLY A 105 28.21 9.53 2.57
C GLY A 105 28.86 8.29 3.17
N GLU A 106 30.14 8.41 3.41
CA GLU A 106 31.02 7.50 4.13
C GLU A 106 30.34 6.85 5.35
N LEU A 107 30.30 5.52 5.36
CA LEU A 107 30.04 4.74 6.57
C LEU A 107 31.20 4.97 7.53
N ARG A 108 30.98 5.86 8.51
CA ARG A 108 31.86 6.07 9.65
C ARG A 108 31.09 5.75 10.94
N TRP A 109 31.48 4.59 11.49
CA TRP A 109 31.22 4.02 12.82
C TRP A 109 29.80 3.48 13.08
#